data_AF-A0A938UGB5-F1
#
_entry.id   AF-A0A938UGB5-F1
#
_cell.length_a   1.000
_cell.length_b   1.000
_cell.length_c   1.000
_cell.angle_alpha   90.00
_cell.angle_beta   90.00
_cell.angle_gamma   90.00
#
_symmetry.space_group_name_H-M   'P 1'
#
loop_
_entity.id
_entity.type
_entity.pdbx_description
1 polymer ?
#
loop_
_entity_poly.entity_id
_entity_poly.type
_entity_poly.pdbx_seq_one_letter_code
_entity_poly.pdbx_strand_id
1 'polypeptide(L)'
;AIEGGFRESELSWKALLGSLKQQGLSRAPKLAIGDGALGFWKALNSMHPETKWQRCWVHKTANVLNMLPKSLHPAAKRDLQAIWMAPGIEESEKNFDEFIETYGTKYHKAADCLEKDRDALLTFYSFPAEHWRHIRTSNPIESTFATVRLRTEKVKSCFSSRTQTNNGSKNGWIQTPTRTRISCT
;
A
#
# COMPACT_ATOMS: atom_id res chain seq x y z
N ALA A 1 -14.79 -15.24 7.50
CA ALA A 1 -15.83 -14.20 7.51
C ALA A 1 -15.26 -12.93 6.89
N ILE A 2 -16.02 -12.22 6.04
CA ILE A 2 -15.63 -10.91 5.50
C ILE A 2 -16.26 -9.86 6.42
N GLU A 3 -15.45 -9.09 7.12
CA GLU A 3 -15.91 -8.04 8.04
C GLU A 3 -15.77 -6.67 7.36
N GLY A 4 -16.83 -5.88 7.39
CA GLY A 4 -16.82 -4.54 6.80
C GLY A 4 -16.02 -3.57 7.67
N GLY A 5 -15.01 -2.92 7.10
CA GLY A 5 -14.27 -1.85 7.79
C GLY A 5 -15.20 -0.66 8.07
N PHE A 6 -15.67 -0.53 9.31
CA PHE A 6 -16.58 0.55 9.69
C PHE A 6 -15.85 1.90 9.84
N ARG A 7 -14.56 1.87 10.22
CA ARG A 7 -13.62 3.01 10.29
C ARG A 7 -12.18 2.51 10.21
N GLU A 8 -11.26 3.31 9.65
CA GLU A 8 -9.80 3.04 9.73
C GLU A 8 -9.20 3.35 11.10
N SER A 9 -9.88 2.89 12.14
CA SER A 9 -9.43 3.04 13.51
C SER A 9 -8.43 1.94 13.86
N GLU A 10 -7.52 2.23 14.78
CA GLU A 10 -6.62 1.23 15.35
C GLU A 10 -7.37 0.02 15.91
N LEU A 11 -8.52 0.24 16.56
CA LEU A 11 -9.35 -0.83 17.12
C LEU A 11 -9.89 -1.77 16.05
N SER A 12 -10.34 -1.22 14.92
CA SER A 12 -10.83 -2.03 13.79
C SER A 12 -9.72 -2.90 13.19
N TRP A 13 -8.50 -2.37 13.09
CA TRP A 13 -7.34 -3.14 12.62
C TRP A 13 -6.87 -4.18 13.64
N LYS A 14 -6.93 -3.88 14.94
CA LYS A 14 -6.63 -4.85 16.01
C LYS A 14 -7.63 -6.02 15.99
N ALA A 15 -8.91 -5.75 15.77
CA ALA A 15 -9.93 -6.79 15.63
C ALA A 15 -9.62 -7.71 14.45
N LEU A 16 -9.29 -7.14 13.28
CA LEU A 16 -8.91 -7.90 12.10
C LEU A 16 -7.66 -8.76 12.32
N LEU A 17 -6.59 -8.17 12.85
CA LEU A 17 -5.33 -8.88 13.14
C LEU A 17 -5.55 -9.99 14.18
N GLY A 18 -6.40 -9.76 15.19
CA GLY A 18 -6.79 -10.75 16.18
C GLY A 18 -7.54 -11.93 15.56
N SER A 19 -8.47 -11.64 14.64
CA SER A 19 -9.19 -12.67 13.89
C SER A 19 -8.24 -13.52 13.02
N LEU A 20 -7.25 -12.89 12.38
CA LEU A 20 -6.23 -13.62 11.61
C LEU A 20 -5.40 -14.56 12.50
N LYS A 21 -5.03 -14.11 13.71
CA LYS A 21 -4.33 -14.93 14.69
C LYS A 21 -5.15 -16.15 15.10
N GLN A 22 -6.45 -15.97 15.36
CA GLN A 22 -7.37 -17.08 15.67
C GLN A 22 -7.52 -18.05 14.49
N GLN A 23 -7.41 -17.56 13.25
CA GLN A 23 -7.47 -18.37 12.03
C GLN A 23 -6.13 -19.05 11.68
N GLY A 24 -5.13 -18.99 12.56
CA GLY A 24 -3.89 -19.75 12.41
C GLY A 24 -2.66 -18.93 12.01
N LEU A 25 -2.75 -17.59 11.97
CA LEU A 25 -1.57 -16.71 11.89
C LEU A 25 -0.81 -16.74 13.24
N SER A 26 -0.14 -17.87 13.49
CA SER A 26 0.56 -18.17 14.74
C SER A 26 1.89 -17.44 14.87
N ARG A 27 2.49 -17.05 13.74
CA ARG A 27 3.77 -16.34 13.68
C ARG A 27 3.54 -14.94 13.15
N ALA A 28 4.28 -13.98 13.72
CA ALA A 28 4.30 -12.64 13.18
C ALA A 28 4.84 -12.65 11.75
N PRO A 29 4.22 -11.90 10.83
CA PRO A 29 4.76 -11.64 9.51
C PRO A 29 6.13 -10.96 9.62
N LYS A 30 7.09 -11.31 8.76
CA LYS A 30 8.37 -10.58 8.74
C LYS A 30 8.23 -9.19 8.11
N LEU A 31 7.23 -9.01 7.24
CA LEU A 31 7.00 -7.77 6.49
C LEU A 31 5.51 -7.51 6.29
N ALA A 32 5.07 -6.31 6.62
CA ALA A 32 3.78 -5.77 6.22
C ALA A 32 3.98 -4.61 5.24
N ILE A 33 3.25 -4.66 4.12
CA ILE A 33 3.28 -3.63 3.07
C ILE A 33 1.91 -2.97 3.03
N GLY A 34 1.83 -1.68 3.32
CA GLY A 34 0.58 -0.94 3.33
C GLY A 34 0.70 0.40 2.64
N ASP A 35 -0.43 1.06 2.45
CA ASP A 35 -0.44 2.47 2.14
C ASP A 35 -0.29 3.31 3.43
N GLY A 36 -0.73 4.57 3.42
CA GLY A 36 -0.56 5.51 4.54
C GLY A 36 -1.50 5.32 5.73
N ALA A 37 -2.14 4.16 5.87
CA ALA A 37 -3.14 3.86 6.89
C ALA A 37 -2.62 3.94 8.33
N LEU A 38 -2.72 5.11 8.98
CA LEU A 38 -2.19 5.33 10.34
C LEU A 38 -2.77 4.34 11.37
N GLY A 39 -4.07 4.00 11.26
CA GLY A 39 -4.72 3.05 12.16
C GLY A 39 -4.16 1.63 12.03
N PHE A 40 -3.82 1.20 10.81
CA PHE A 40 -3.24 -0.11 10.56
C PHE A 40 -1.85 -0.22 11.19
N TRP A 41 -1.00 0.76 10.93
CA TRP A 41 0.36 0.78 11.44
C TRP A 41 0.39 0.78 12.98
N LYS A 42 -0.45 1.59 13.64
CA LYS A 42 -0.57 1.56 15.10
C LYS A 42 -1.00 0.19 15.63
N ALA A 43 -1.98 -0.44 14.99
CA ALA A 43 -2.47 -1.76 15.38
C ALA A 43 -1.39 -2.83 15.19
N LEU A 44 -0.68 -2.79 14.07
CA LEU A 44 0.39 -3.73 13.75
C LEU A 44 1.54 -3.61 14.74
N ASN A 45 2.02 -2.40 15.07
CA ASN A 45 3.07 -2.23 16.08
C ASN A 45 2.64 -2.71 17.46
N SER A 46 1.36 -2.56 17.81
CA SER A 46 0.85 -3.01 19.10
C SER A 46 0.76 -4.55 19.21
N MET A 47 0.61 -5.26 18.09
CA MET A 47 0.40 -6.71 18.08
C MET A 47 1.63 -7.52 17.65
N HIS A 48 2.42 -6.94 16.74
CA HIS A 48 3.59 -7.57 16.11
C HIS A 48 4.71 -6.53 15.92
N PRO A 49 5.34 -6.06 17.01
CA PRO A 49 6.41 -5.04 16.97
C PRO A 49 7.65 -5.48 16.18
N GLU A 50 7.86 -6.78 15.98
CA GLU A 50 8.94 -7.35 15.16
C GLU A 50 8.68 -7.28 13.65
N THR A 51 7.44 -7.00 13.23
CA THR A 51 7.08 -6.92 11.81
C THR A 51 7.64 -5.65 11.19
N LYS A 52 8.49 -5.78 10.17
CA LYS A 52 8.98 -4.62 9.42
C LYS A 52 7.86 -3.99 8.60
N TRP A 53 7.92 -2.67 8.46
CA TRP A 53 6.92 -1.90 7.73
C TRP A 53 7.45 -1.46 6.38
N GLN A 54 6.61 -1.59 5.35
CA GLN A 54 6.91 -1.08 4.03
C GLN A 54 5.74 -0.29 3.46
N ARG A 55 6.05 0.83 2.79
CA ARG A 55 5.07 1.58 2.00
C ARG A 55 4.94 0.99 0.61
N CYS A 56 3.70 0.88 0.14
CA CYS A 56 3.40 0.33 -1.17
C CYS A 56 3.85 1.28 -2.29
N TRP A 57 4.76 0.82 -3.15
CA TRP A 57 5.28 1.58 -4.29
C TRP A 57 4.20 2.01 -5.29
N VAL A 58 3.14 1.22 -5.50
CA VAL A 58 2.05 1.59 -6.41
C VAL A 58 1.28 2.80 -5.90
N HIS A 59 0.82 2.76 -4.64
CA HIS A 59 0.12 3.89 -4.04
C HIS A 59 1.04 5.11 -3.91
N LYS A 60 2.31 4.89 -3.59
CA LYS A 60 3.28 5.97 -3.51
C LYS A 60 3.48 6.66 -4.85
N THR A 61 3.67 5.89 -5.92
CA THR A 61 3.80 6.41 -7.28
C THR A 61 2.58 7.23 -7.65
N ALA A 62 1.36 6.73 -7.39
CA ALA A 62 0.14 7.50 -7.65
C ALA A 62 0.08 8.82 -6.87
N ASN A 63 0.46 8.81 -5.58
CA ASN A 63 0.49 10.01 -4.75
C ASN A 63 1.47 11.06 -5.26
N VAL A 64 2.68 10.64 -5.66
CA VAL A 64 3.69 11.54 -6.24
C VAL A 64 3.23 12.10 -7.58
N LEU A 65 2.68 11.26 -8.47
CA LEU A 65 2.18 11.71 -9.78
C LEU A 65 1.02 12.72 -9.66
N ASN A 66 0.16 12.58 -8.64
CA ASN A 66 -0.91 13.56 -8.38
C ASN A 66 -0.39 14.96 -8.03
N MET A 67 0.88 15.09 -7.64
CA MET A 67 1.54 16.36 -7.34
C MET A 67 2.34 16.91 -8.52
N LEU A 68 2.32 16.23 -9.66
CA LEU A 68 3.03 16.60 -10.89
C LEU A 68 2.05 16.87 -12.04
N PRO A 69 2.39 17.79 -12.97
CA PRO A 69 1.66 17.96 -14.22
C PRO A 69 1.62 16.66 -15.05
N LYS A 70 0.49 16.39 -15.70
CA LYS A 70 0.30 15.18 -16.53
C LYS A 70 1.34 14.99 -17.62
N SER A 71 1.89 16.09 -18.17
CA SER A 71 2.96 16.05 -19.17
C SER A 71 4.25 15.41 -18.65
N LEU A 72 4.51 15.48 -17.34
CA LEU A 72 5.70 14.90 -16.71
C LEU A 72 5.48 13.45 -16.23
N HIS A 73 4.23 12.97 -16.20
CA HIS A 73 3.92 11.63 -15.66
C HIS A 73 4.72 10.50 -16.32
N PRO A 74 4.92 10.45 -17.65
CA PRO A 74 5.69 9.39 -18.27
C PRO A 74 7.18 9.39 -17.87
N ALA A 75 7.77 10.57 -17.64
CA ALA A 75 9.15 10.69 -17.17
C ALA A 75 9.25 10.32 -15.69
N ALA A 76 8.46 10.97 -14.84
CA ALA A 76 8.45 10.74 -13.41
C ALA A 76 8.15 9.27 -13.05
N LYS A 77 7.28 8.59 -13.82
CA LYS A 77 7.02 7.15 -13.61
C LYS A 77 8.24 6.27 -13.91
N ARG A 78 9.04 6.61 -14.94
CA ARG A 78 10.28 5.90 -15.25
C ARG A 78 11.32 6.13 -14.17
N ASP A 79 11.46 7.37 -13.71
CA ASP A 79 12.42 7.73 -12.67
C ASP A 79 12.06 7.05 -11.34
N LEU A 80 10.78 7.09 -10.94
CA LEU A 80 10.28 6.36 -9.78
C LEU A 80 10.49 4.85 -9.91
N GLN A 81 10.31 4.30 -11.12
CA GLN A 81 10.54 2.88 -11.38
C GLN A 81 12.02 2.51 -11.26
N ALA A 82 12.94 3.37 -11.69
CA ALA A 82 14.37 3.16 -11.58
C ALA A 82 14.82 3.00 -10.11
N ILE A 83 14.17 3.70 -9.18
CA ILE A 83 14.45 3.58 -7.74
C ILE A 83 14.22 2.13 -7.27
N TRP A 84 12.98 1.65 -7.31
CA TRP A 84 12.67 0.33 -6.75
C TRP A 84 13.07 -0.83 -7.66
N MET A 85 13.40 -0.61 -8.93
CA MET A 85 13.98 -1.64 -9.79
C MET A 85 15.50 -1.75 -9.70
N ALA A 86 16.16 -0.88 -8.92
CA ALA A 86 17.60 -0.88 -8.77
C ALA A 86 18.14 -2.25 -8.28
N PRO A 87 19.38 -2.62 -8.69
CA PRO A 87 20.00 -3.89 -8.33
C PRO A 87 20.40 -3.96 -6.85
N GLY A 88 20.63 -2.82 -6.20
CA GLY A 88 21.00 -2.71 -4.80
C GLY A 88 20.38 -1.50 -4.12
N ILE A 89 20.59 -1.41 -2.80
CA ILE A 89 20.13 -0.27 -2.00
C ILE A 89 20.92 1.00 -2.37
N GLU A 90 22.22 0.89 -2.65
CA GLU A 90 23.08 2.03 -2.99
C GLU A 90 22.62 2.71 -4.29
N GLU A 91 22.37 1.93 -5.35
CA GLU A 91 21.82 2.49 -6.59
C GLU A 91 20.39 2.99 -6.42
N SER A 92 19.60 2.35 -5.57
CA SER A 92 18.25 2.83 -5.25
C SER A 92 18.28 4.20 -4.57
N GLU A 93 19.17 4.40 -3.60
CA GLU A 93 19.34 5.68 -2.89
C GLU A 93 19.81 6.77 -3.85
N LYS A 94 20.77 6.45 -4.73
CA LYS A 94 21.23 7.37 -5.76
C LYS A 94 20.09 7.82 -6.70
N ASN A 95 19.29 6.86 -7.19
CA ASN A 95 18.13 7.18 -8.04
C ASN A 95 17.09 8.02 -7.29
N PHE A 96 17.00 7.86 -5.97
CA PHE A 96 16.10 8.62 -5.12
C PHE A 96 16.55 10.09 -5.04
N ASP A 97 17.85 10.31 -4.83
CA ASP A 97 18.46 11.64 -4.79
C ASP A 97 18.35 12.34 -6.15
N GLU A 98 18.61 11.63 -7.24
CA GLU A 98 18.42 12.13 -8.61
C GLU A 98 16.97 12.57 -8.88
N PHE A 99 15.98 11.84 -8.35
CA PHE A 99 14.57 12.24 -8.45
C PHE A 99 14.31 13.54 -7.67
N ILE A 100 14.83 13.66 -6.46
CA ILE A 100 14.65 14.86 -5.63
C ILE A 100 15.33 16.07 -6.28
N GLU A 101 16.53 15.92 -6.84
CA GLU A 101 17.22 17.02 -7.54
C GLU A 101 16.44 17.46 -8.79
N THR A 102 15.97 16.50 -9.59
CA THR A 102 15.26 16.75 -10.84
C THR A 102 13.91 17.45 -10.61
N TYR A 103 13.13 17.00 -9.63
CA TYR A 103 11.76 17.48 -9.41
C TYR A 103 11.65 18.48 -8.25
N GLY A 104 12.55 18.45 -7.27
CA GLY A 104 12.45 19.22 -6.02
C GLY A 104 12.48 20.73 -6.22
N THR A 105 13.28 21.23 -7.17
CA THR A 105 13.40 22.67 -7.45
C THR A 105 12.07 23.30 -7.86
N LYS A 106 11.28 22.61 -8.70
CA LYS A 106 10.01 23.12 -9.25
C LYS A 106 8.77 22.54 -8.57
N TYR A 107 8.89 21.33 -8.04
CA TYR A 107 7.79 20.51 -7.51
C TYR A 107 8.14 19.94 -6.13
N HIS A 108 8.53 20.81 -5.19
CA HIS A 108 8.87 20.44 -3.80
C HIS A 108 7.87 19.46 -3.18
N LYS A 109 6.56 19.69 -3.34
CA LYS A 109 5.52 18.78 -2.79
C LYS A 109 5.69 17.32 -3.24
N ALA A 110 6.06 17.09 -4.50
CA ALA A 110 6.27 15.75 -5.04
C ALA A 110 7.53 15.10 -4.45
N ALA A 111 8.60 15.89 -4.30
CA ALA A 111 9.86 15.46 -3.67
C ALA A 111 9.64 15.17 -2.17
N ASP A 112 9.07 16.10 -1.40
CA ASP A 112 8.73 15.93 0.02
C ASP A 112 7.82 14.73 0.25
N CYS A 113 6.85 14.54 -0.67
CA CYS A 113 6.00 13.36 -0.62
C CYS A 113 6.87 12.12 -0.69
N LEU A 114 7.71 11.97 -1.71
CA LEU A 114 8.57 10.80 -1.88
C LEU A 114 9.51 10.60 -0.68
N GLU A 115 10.26 11.64 -0.32
CA GLU A 115 11.30 11.65 0.73
C GLU A 115 10.77 11.23 2.11
N LYS A 116 9.58 11.71 2.50
CA LYS A 116 8.98 11.37 3.81
C LYS A 116 8.91 9.87 4.09
N ASP A 117 8.72 9.05 3.05
CA ASP A 117 8.57 7.60 3.18
C ASP A 117 9.81 6.83 2.67
N ARG A 118 10.98 7.48 2.49
CA ARG A 118 12.20 6.88 1.91
C ARG A 118 12.55 5.53 2.55
N ASP A 119 12.81 5.52 3.86
CA ASP A 119 13.20 4.30 4.59
C ASP A 119 12.14 3.20 4.45
N ALA A 120 10.87 3.57 4.62
CA ALA A 120 9.76 2.64 4.55
C ALA A 120 9.51 2.12 3.14
N LEU A 121 9.92 2.81 2.07
CA LEU A 121 9.81 2.32 0.70
C LEU A 121 10.91 1.30 0.37
N LEU A 122 12.07 1.44 0.99
CA LEU A 122 13.28 0.65 0.73
C LEU A 122 13.46 -0.53 1.70
N THR A 123 12.59 -0.70 2.69
CA THR A 123 12.61 -1.82 3.66
C THR A 123 12.82 -3.19 3.02
N PHE A 124 12.31 -3.43 1.80
CA PHE A 124 12.46 -4.73 1.13
C PHE A 124 13.89 -5.10 0.78
N TYR A 125 14.81 -4.13 0.63
CA TYR A 125 16.23 -4.40 0.39
C TYR A 125 16.89 -5.13 1.57
N SER A 126 16.29 -5.10 2.77
CA SER A 126 16.74 -5.88 3.92
C SER A 126 16.40 -7.38 3.86
N PHE A 127 15.75 -7.83 2.79
CA PHE A 127 15.40 -9.24 2.54
C PHE A 127 16.25 -9.82 1.40
N PRO A 128 16.36 -11.15 1.26
CA PRO A 128 17.11 -11.78 0.16
C PRO A 128 16.62 -11.35 -1.22
N ALA A 129 17.56 -11.22 -2.17
CA ALA A 129 17.29 -10.69 -3.51
C ALA A 129 16.21 -11.48 -4.29
N GLU A 130 16.12 -12.78 -4.05
CA GLU A 130 15.12 -13.69 -4.63
C GLU A 130 13.68 -13.24 -4.32
N HIS A 131 13.47 -12.64 -3.15
CA HIS A 131 12.13 -12.22 -2.70
C HIS A 131 11.72 -10.88 -3.29
N TRP A 132 12.68 -10.08 -3.73
CA TRP A 132 12.41 -8.71 -4.13
C TRP A 132 11.40 -8.61 -5.29
N ARG A 133 11.45 -9.52 -6.26
CA ARG A 133 10.48 -9.55 -7.38
C ARG A 133 9.03 -9.66 -6.89
N HIS A 134 8.81 -10.44 -5.84
CA HIS A 134 7.49 -10.67 -5.25
C HIS A 134 7.08 -9.57 -4.28
N ILE A 135 8.03 -8.92 -3.60
CA ILE A 135 7.76 -7.85 -2.63
C ILE A 135 7.44 -6.53 -3.34
N ARG A 136 8.20 -6.21 -4.40
CA ARG A 136 8.09 -4.95 -5.16
C ARG A 136 6.81 -4.84 -5.98
N THR A 137 6.25 -5.97 -6.42
CA THR A 137 5.08 -5.99 -7.30
C THR A 137 3.79 -6.18 -6.52
N SER A 138 2.78 -5.37 -6.84
CA SER A 138 1.40 -5.52 -6.35
C SER A 138 0.58 -6.49 -7.20
N ASN A 139 1.17 -7.08 -8.26
CA ASN A 139 0.43 -7.84 -9.28
C ASN A 139 -0.41 -9.01 -8.73
N PRO A 140 0.04 -9.80 -7.73
CA PRO A 140 -0.80 -10.83 -7.12
C PRO A 140 -2.06 -10.25 -6.45
N ILE A 141 -1.94 -9.09 -5.81
CA ILE A 141 -3.03 -8.39 -5.13
C ILE A 141 -3.95 -7.71 -6.15
N GLU A 142 -3.35 -7.02 -7.12
CA GLU A 142 -4.06 -6.34 -8.19
C GLU A 142 -4.86 -7.30 -9.04
N SER A 143 -4.31 -8.48 -9.37
CA SER A 143 -4.99 -9.53 -10.12
C SER A 143 -6.23 -10.06 -9.37
N THR A 144 -6.09 -10.43 -8.09
CA THR A 144 -7.23 -10.94 -7.31
C THR A 144 -8.31 -9.88 -7.11
N PHE A 145 -7.93 -8.64 -6.80
CA PHE A 145 -8.89 -7.55 -6.63
C PHE A 145 -9.46 -7.05 -7.97
N ALA A 146 -8.78 -7.23 -9.10
CA ALA A 146 -9.30 -6.84 -10.42
C ALA A 146 -10.54 -7.66 -10.76
N THR A 147 -10.54 -8.97 -10.48
CA THR A 147 -11.73 -9.82 -10.68
C THR A 147 -12.89 -9.40 -9.78
N VAL A 148 -12.61 -9.05 -8.52
CA VAL A 148 -13.63 -8.52 -7.60
C VAL A 148 -14.20 -7.20 -8.13
N ARG A 149 -13.34 -6.24 -8.51
CA ARG A 149 -13.75 -4.95 -9.08
C ARG A 149 -14.59 -5.10 -10.35
N LEU A 150 -14.16 -5.94 -11.29
CA LEU A 150 -14.88 -6.22 -12.54
C LEU A 150 -16.29 -6.76 -12.26
N ARG A 151 -16.41 -7.67 -11.29
CA ARG A 151 -17.71 -8.23 -10.89
C ARG A 151 -18.56 -7.20 -10.17
N THR A 152 -17.99 -6.45 -9.22
CA THR A 152 -18.71 -5.40 -8.48
C THR A 152 -19.19 -4.27 -9.39
N GLU A 153 -18.39 -3.83 -10.36
CA GLU A 153 -18.76 -2.79 -11.33
C GLU A 153 -19.95 -3.18 -12.20
N LYS A 154 -20.06 -4.46 -12.58
CA LYS A 154 -21.22 -4.98 -13.32
C LYS A 154 -22.52 -4.98 -12.48
N VAL A 155 -22.44 -5.02 -11.15
CA VAL A 155 -23.62 -5.06 -10.26
C VAL A 155 -24.00 -3.71 -9.65
N LYS A 156 -23.22 -2.64 -9.87
CA LYS A 156 -23.52 -1.29 -9.35
C LYS A 156 -24.85 -0.71 -9.88
N SER A 157 -25.37 -1.23 -10.99
CA SER A 157 -26.65 -0.78 -11.59
C SER A 157 -27.91 -1.30 -10.87
N CYS A 158 -27.82 -2.38 -10.08
CA CYS A 158 -29.02 -3.14 -9.67
C CYS A 158 -29.37 -3.15 -8.17
N PHE A 159 -28.56 -2.59 -7.26
CA PHE A 159 -28.79 -2.77 -5.82
C PHE A 159 -28.80 -1.46 -5.03
N SER A 160 -29.85 -1.27 -4.22
CA SER A 160 -29.90 -0.21 -3.22
C SER A 160 -28.94 -0.50 -2.06
N SER A 161 -28.42 0.55 -1.43
CA SER A 161 -27.40 0.44 -0.37
C SER A 161 -27.81 -0.39 0.83
N ARG A 162 -29.13 -0.52 1.10
CA ARG A 162 -29.73 -1.36 2.14
C ARG A 162 -29.84 -2.84 1.72
N THR A 163 -29.35 -3.22 0.53
CA THR A 163 -29.19 -4.60 -0.03
C THR A 163 -27.76 -4.93 -0.55
N GLN A 164 -26.67 -4.19 -0.19
CA GLN A 164 -25.23 -4.63 0.02
C GLN A 164 -24.50 -5.02 1.41
N THR A 165 -24.63 -4.40 2.61
CA THR A 165 -23.97 -4.80 3.91
C THR A 165 -24.69 -5.63 5.05
N ASN A 166 -26.01 -5.79 5.16
CA ASN A 166 -26.77 -6.87 5.85
C ASN A 166 -27.19 -8.01 4.86
N ASN A 167 -26.28 -8.38 3.95
CA ASN A 167 -26.47 -8.46 2.48
C ASN A 167 -26.68 -7.09 1.85
N GLY A 168 -26.97 -6.06 2.65
CA GLY A 168 -27.35 -4.65 2.48
C GLY A 168 -27.45 -3.73 3.65
N SER A 169 -26.83 -2.55 3.69
CA SER A 169 -26.67 -1.77 4.92
C SER A 169 -25.86 -0.45 4.74
N LYS A 170 -26.33 0.42 3.85
CA LYS A 170 -26.42 1.90 4.00
C LYS A 170 -25.14 2.76 4.02
N ASN A 171 -24.97 3.46 2.90
CA ASN A 171 -24.66 4.89 2.74
C ASN A 171 -24.01 5.60 3.94
N GLY A 172 -22.68 5.60 3.88
CA GLY A 172 -21.77 6.47 4.60
C GLY A 172 -20.35 6.14 4.16
N TRP A 173 -20.13 5.95 2.85
CA TRP A 173 -18.84 5.45 2.36
C TRP A 173 -17.84 6.61 2.27
N ILE A 174 -17.16 6.84 3.38
CA ILE A 174 -15.82 7.40 3.33
C ILE A 174 -14.93 6.28 2.80
N GLN A 175 -14.49 6.50 1.57
CA GLN A 175 -13.43 5.76 0.91
C GLN A 175 -12.18 5.74 1.80
N THR A 176 -11.67 4.56 2.08
CA THR A 176 -10.23 4.37 2.30
C THR A 176 -9.79 3.03 1.69
N PRO A 177 -8.89 3.06 0.70
CA PRO A 177 -8.48 1.88 -0.04
C PRO A 177 -7.17 1.34 0.53
N THR A 178 -7.16 0.91 1.78
CA THR A 178 -5.91 0.45 2.40
C THR A 178 -5.68 -1.01 1.99
N ARG A 179 -5.19 -1.16 0.76
CA ARG A 179 -4.64 -2.42 0.22
C ARG A 179 -3.34 -2.71 0.96
N THR A 180 -3.52 -3.19 2.18
CA THR A 180 -2.46 -3.62 3.05
C THR A 180 -2.22 -5.11 2.84
N ARG A 181 -1.02 -5.45 2.39
CA ARG A 181 -0.47 -6.80 2.32
C ARG A 181 0.22 -7.12 3.64
N ILE A 182 -0.14 -8.23 4.24
CA ILE A 182 0.63 -8.84 5.31
C ILE A 182 1.35 -10.04 4.68
N SER A 183 2.69 -10.00 4.58
CA SER A 183 3.47 -11.07 3.95
C SER A 183 4.12 -11.95 5.01
N CYS A 184 3.66 -13.19 5.10
CA CYS A 184 4.28 -14.24 5.92
C CYS A 184 5.30 -14.98 5.06
N THR A 185 6.58 -14.67 5.23
CA THR A 185 7.70 -15.52 4.77
C THR A 185 8.72 -15.58 5.88
#